data_AF-A0A943JMX1-F1
#
_entry.id   AF-A0A943JMX1-F1
#
_cell.length_a   1.000
_cell.length_b   1.000
_cell.length_c   1.000
_cell.angle_alpha   90.00
_cell.angle_beta   90.00
_cell.angle_gamma   90.00
#
_symmetry.space_group_name_H-M   'P 1'
#
loop_
_entity.id
_entity.type
_entity.pdbx_description
1 polymer ?
#
loop_
_entity_poly.entity_id
_entity_poly.type
_entity_poly.pdbx_seq_one_letter_code
_entity_poly.pdbx_strand_id
1 'polypeptide(L)'
;MAIFRIEKTKNYTVMSNYHLKDKRLSFKAKGLLSYMLSLPDTWDFSLKGLCSASKDNLTSIRSTLKELQDHNYLVIKKLMPNETKSGRIEYEYIVYEFPLDKKQDTGFLYLENLHLENHTLLNTNKVNTKKNIKKKNSNNNFPERNYSSDELNDLYDN
;
A
#
# COMPACT_ATOMS: atom_id res chain seq x y z
N MET A 1 26.83 -13.69 -0.41
CA MET A 1 26.32 -12.35 -0.78
C MET A 1 25.82 -12.44 -2.22
N ALA A 2 24.55 -12.11 -2.49
CA ALA A 2 24.00 -12.12 -3.85
C ALA A 2 23.65 -10.69 -4.28
N ILE A 3 23.99 -10.31 -5.51
CA ILE A 3 23.64 -9.00 -6.09
C ILE A 3 22.49 -9.23 -7.07
N PHE A 4 21.31 -8.69 -6.74
CA PHE A 4 20.16 -8.70 -7.65
C PHE A 4 20.16 -7.41 -8.47
N ARG A 5 20.10 -7.53 -9.79
CA ARG A 5 19.91 -6.41 -10.73
C ARG A 5 18.62 -6.65 -11.49
N ILE A 6 17.78 -5.63 -11.57
CA ILE A 6 16.49 -5.67 -12.27
C ILE A 6 16.54 -4.56 -13.31
N GLU A 7 16.56 -4.94 -14.58
CA GLU A 7 16.36 -3.98 -15.68
C GLU A 7 14.88 -3.98 -16.06
N LYS A 8 14.19 -2.85 -15.86
CA LYS A 8 12.82 -2.66 -16.35
C LYS A 8 12.86 -1.63 -17.48
N THR A 9 12.46 -2.04 -18.69
CA THR A 9 12.53 -1.18 -19.89
C THR A 9 11.17 -0.84 -20.50
N LYS A 10 10.08 -1.53 -20.09
CA LYS A 10 8.66 -1.31 -20.44
C LYS A 10 7.75 -2.20 -19.56
N ASN A 11 6.42 -1.98 -19.59
CA ASN A 11 5.38 -2.80 -18.94
C ASN A 11 5.58 -2.99 -17.42
N TYR A 12 5.75 -1.89 -16.70
CA TYR A 12 5.81 -1.88 -15.24
C TYR A 12 4.59 -1.18 -14.65
N THR A 13 4.14 -1.67 -13.51
CA THR A 13 3.13 -1.02 -12.68
C THR A 13 3.83 -0.15 -11.64
N VAL A 14 3.39 1.10 -11.51
CA VAL A 14 3.76 1.97 -10.39
C VAL A 14 2.73 1.77 -9.30
N MET A 15 3.20 1.34 -8.15
CA MET A 15 2.39 1.11 -6.96
C MET A 15 3.25 1.36 -5.71
N SER A 16 2.60 1.70 -4.61
CA SER A 16 3.16 1.81 -3.27
C SER A 16 3.91 0.55 -2.87
N ASN A 17 5.01 0.74 -2.16
CA ASN A 17 5.79 -0.35 -1.60
C ASN A 17 5.24 -0.83 -0.23
N TYR A 18 4.08 -0.32 0.20
CA TYR A 18 3.56 -0.57 1.54
C TYR A 18 3.34 -2.06 1.80
N HIS A 19 2.52 -2.72 0.99
CA HIS A 19 2.24 -4.16 1.14
C HIS A 19 3.49 -5.03 0.94
N LEU A 20 4.43 -4.61 0.08
CA LEU A 20 5.71 -5.32 -0.10
C LEU A 20 6.54 -5.33 1.18
N LYS A 21 6.46 -4.26 1.97
CA LYS A 21 7.17 -4.09 3.25
C LYS A 21 6.39 -4.62 4.47
N ASP A 22 5.08 -4.86 4.32
CA ASP A 22 4.27 -5.40 5.41
C ASP A 22 4.74 -6.81 5.79
N LYS A 23 5.19 -6.99 7.04
CA LYS A 23 5.69 -8.28 7.54
C LYS A 23 4.58 -9.26 7.87
N ARG A 24 3.32 -8.80 7.94
CA ARG A 24 2.16 -9.63 8.25
C ARG A 24 1.75 -10.48 7.04
N LEU A 25 2.08 -10.04 5.83
CA LEU A 25 1.78 -10.74 4.58
C LEU A 25 2.85 -11.75 4.19
N SER A 26 2.41 -12.92 3.77
CA SER A 26 3.16 -13.94 3.07
C SER A 26 3.62 -13.42 1.69
N PHE A 27 4.71 -13.98 1.17
CA PHE A 27 5.16 -13.61 -0.18
C PHE A 27 4.14 -13.96 -1.27
N LYS A 28 3.31 -14.99 -1.04
CA LYS A 28 2.18 -15.31 -1.93
C LYS A 28 1.14 -14.18 -1.92
N ALA A 29 0.75 -13.70 -0.74
CA ALA A 29 -0.19 -12.58 -0.60
C ALA A 29 0.37 -11.29 -1.22
N LYS A 30 1.64 -10.98 -0.98
CA LYS A 30 2.32 -9.84 -1.62
C LYS A 30 2.32 -9.93 -3.13
N GLY A 31 2.63 -11.11 -3.68
CA GLY A 31 2.65 -11.36 -5.11
C GLY A 31 1.27 -11.19 -5.73
N LEU A 32 0.25 -11.83 -5.13
CA LEU A 32 -1.13 -11.77 -5.61
C LEU A 32 -1.68 -10.34 -5.55
N LEU A 33 -1.47 -9.62 -4.45
CA LEU A 33 -1.91 -8.23 -4.30
C LEU A 33 -1.23 -7.31 -5.33
N SER A 34 0.08 -7.48 -5.56
CA SER A 34 0.81 -6.74 -6.59
C SER A 34 0.28 -7.02 -7.99
N TYR A 35 -0.05 -8.29 -8.26
CA TYR A 35 -0.65 -8.68 -9.53
C TYR A 35 -2.04 -8.05 -9.69
N MET A 36 -2.90 -8.12 -8.67
CA MET A 36 -4.24 -7.54 -8.72
C MET A 36 -4.20 -6.02 -8.96
N LEU A 37 -3.28 -5.30 -8.31
CA LEU A 37 -3.10 -3.84 -8.49
C LEU A 37 -2.45 -3.48 -9.84
N SER A 38 -1.90 -4.44 -10.58
CA SER A 38 -1.36 -4.23 -11.93
C SER A 38 -2.38 -4.39 -13.05
N LEU A 39 -3.55 -4.95 -12.74
CA LEU A 39 -4.57 -5.31 -13.71
C LEU A 39 -5.55 -4.14 -13.93
N PRO A 40 -6.18 -4.05 -15.11
CA PRO A 40 -7.24 -3.08 -15.36
C PRO A 40 -8.53 -3.46 -14.62
N ASP A 41 -9.40 -2.46 -14.38
CA ASP A 41 -10.69 -2.64 -13.70
C ASP A 41 -11.63 -3.62 -14.42
N THR A 42 -11.46 -3.80 -15.73
CA THR A 42 -12.26 -4.72 -16.54
C THR A 42 -11.81 -6.18 -16.44
N TRP A 43 -10.78 -6.48 -15.64
CA TRP A 43 -10.25 -7.83 -15.50
C TRP A 43 -11.19 -8.75 -14.70
N ASP A 44 -11.21 -10.04 -15.05
CA ASP A 44 -11.96 -11.04 -14.30
C ASP A 44 -11.21 -11.47 -13.02
N PHE A 45 -11.57 -10.83 -11.90
CA PHE A 45 -11.06 -11.17 -10.57
C PHE A 45 -11.73 -12.39 -9.93
N SER A 46 -12.57 -13.12 -10.65
CA SER A 46 -13.10 -14.39 -10.17
C SER A 46 -11.96 -15.35 -9.82
N LEU A 47 -12.24 -16.28 -8.90
CA LEU A 47 -11.29 -17.35 -8.56
C LEU A 47 -10.81 -18.13 -9.79
N LYS A 48 -11.65 -18.28 -10.82
CA LYS A 48 -11.27 -18.96 -12.07
C LYS A 48 -10.32 -18.10 -12.89
N GLY A 49 -10.57 -16.80 -13.00
CA GLY A 49 -9.68 -15.85 -13.69
C GLY A 49 -8.31 -15.73 -13.01
N LEU A 50 -8.27 -15.69 -11.68
CA LEU A 50 -7.00 -15.67 -10.94
C LEU A 50 -6.23 -17.01 -11.07
N CYS A 51 -6.94 -18.14 -11.07
CA CYS A 51 -6.31 -19.44 -11.30
C CYS A 51 -5.83 -19.63 -12.75
N SER A 52 -6.51 -19.06 -13.75
CA SER A 52 -6.03 -19.17 -15.14
C SER A 52 -4.77 -18.33 -15.40
N ALA A 53 -4.59 -17.25 -14.64
CA ALA A 53 -3.42 -16.38 -14.74
C ALA A 53 -2.15 -16.93 -14.06
N SER A 54 -2.26 -17.96 -13.22
CA SER A 54 -1.15 -18.46 -12.38
C SER A 54 -1.03 -19.98 -12.44
N LYS A 55 0.13 -20.51 -12.03
CA LYS A 55 0.32 -21.96 -11.83
C LYS A 55 -0.20 -22.43 -10.45
N ASP A 56 -0.76 -21.52 -9.67
CA ASP A 56 -1.26 -21.82 -8.35
C ASP A 56 -2.61 -22.55 -8.41
N ASN A 57 -2.81 -23.48 -7.48
CA ASN A 57 -4.07 -24.18 -7.37
C ASN A 57 -5.16 -23.28 -6.74
N LEU A 58 -6.40 -23.70 -6.94
CA LEU A 58 -7.58 -22.97 -6.45
C LEU A 58 -7.58 -22.80 -4.92
N THR A 59 -7.08 -23.78 -4.19
CA THR A 59 -6.97 -23.71 -2.72
C THR A 59 -5.95 -22.66 -2.28
N SER A 60 -4.81 -22.57 -2.96
CA SER A 60 -3.73 -21.60 -2.70
C SER A 60 -4.20 -20.18 -2.98
N ILE A 61 -4.90 -19.95 -4.09
CA ILE A 61 -5.50 -18.64 -4.38
C ILE A 61 -6.53 -18.27 -3.32
N ARG A 62 -7.43 -19.20 -2.95
CA ARG A 62 -8.43 -18.96 -1.89
C ARG A 62 -7.79 -18.62 -0.55
N SER A 63 -6.78 -19.38 -0.11
CA SER A 63 -6.09 -19.10 1.15
C SER A 63 -5.38 -17.76 1.12
N THR A 64 -4.80 -17.40 -0.03
CA THR A 64 -4.10 -16.13 -0.21
C THR A 64 -5.08 -14.95 -0.18
N LEU A 65 -6.24 -15.07 -0.83
CA LEU A 65 -7.30 -14.04 -0.75
C LEU A 65 -7.82 -13.88 0.68
N LYS A 66 -8.01 -14.98 1.41
CA LYS A 66 -8.41 -14.94 2.82
C LYS A 66 -7.39 -14.17 3.67
N GLU A 67 -6.11 -14.44 3.49
CA GLU A 67 -5.03 -13.71 4.16
C GLU A 67 -5.09 -12.20 3.87
N LEU A 68 -5.34 -11.82 2.61
CA LEU A 68 -5.50 -10.41 2.24
C LEU A 68 -6.73 -9.76 2.91
N GLN A 69 -7.83 -10.50 3.07
CA GLN A 69 -9.00 -10.02 3.81
C GLN A 69 -8.69 -9.83 5.31
N ASP A 70 -8.02 -10.81 5.93
CA ASP A 70 -7.69 -10.78 7.36
C ASP A 70 -6.78 -9.58 7.73
N HIS A 71 -5.98 -9.12 6.75
CA HIS A 71 -5.10 -7.95 6.83
C HIS A 71 -5.67 -6.67 6.18
N ASN A 72 -6.95 -6.65 5.81
CA ASN A 72 -7.68 -5.47 5.31
C ASN A 72 -7.19 -4.89 3.97
N TYR A 73 -6.53 -5.70 3.15
CA TYR A 73 -6.16 -5.33 1.78
C TYR A 73 -7.23 -5.71 0.75
N LEU A 74 -8.17 -6.57 1.12
CA LEU A 74 -9.21 -7.07 0.23
C LEU A 74 -10.56 -7.08 0.92
N VAL A 75 -11.58 -6.59 0.23
CA VAL A 75 -12.99 -6.79 0.57
C VAL A 75 -13.66 -7.56 -0.55
N ILE A 76 -14.43 -8.58 -0.20
CA ILE A 76 -15.22 -9.36 -1.17
C ILE A 76 -16.68 -9.17 -0.80
N LYS A 77 -17.45 -8.48 -1.66
CA LYS A 77 -18.90 -8.36 -1.49
C LYS A 77 -19.60 -9.44 -2.29
N LYS A 78 -20.52 -10.15 -1.64
CA LYS A 78 -21.41 -11.09 -2.31
C LYS A 78 -22.63 -10.32 -2.78
N LEU A 79 -22.82 -10.23 -4.09
CA LEU A 79 -23.99 -9.60 -4.69
C LEU A 79 -25.06 -10.67 -4.88
N MET A 80 -26.24 -10.41 -4.35
CA MET A 80 -27.40 -11.28 -4.48
C MET A 80 -28.04 -11.12 -5.89
N PRO A 81 -28.84 -12.10 -6.36
CA PRO A 81 -29.50 -12.04 -7.67
C PRO A 81 -30.36 -10.79 -7.93
N ASN A 82 -30.86 -10.14 -6.88
CA ASN A 82 -31.63 -8.90 -6.95
C ASN A 82 -30.74 -7.65 -7.13
N GLU A 83 -29.45 -7.75 -6.82
CA GLU A 83 -28.47 -6.66 -6.95
C GLU A 83 -27.70 -6.72 -8.28
N THR A 84 -27.73 -7.87 -8.95
CA THR A 84 -27.01 -8.10 -10.21
C THR A 84 -27.95 -8.02 -11.40
N LYS A 85 -27.45 -7.46 -12.51
CA LYS A 85 -28.21 -7.40 -13.77
C LYS A 85 -28.44 -8.79 -14.38
N SER A 86 -27.60 -9.76 -14.04
CA SER A 86 -27.65 -11.12 -14.56
C SER A 86 -28.68 -12.01 -13.85
N GLY A 87 -29.23 -11.57 -12.71
CA GLY A 87 -30.10 -12.40 -11.87
C GLY A 87 -29.37 -13.57 -11.20
N ARG A 88 -28.04 -13.51 -11.07
CA ARG A 88 -27.22 -14.56 -10.45
C ARG A 88 -26.40 -14.02 -9.29
N ILE A 89 -25.92 -14.90 -8.42
CA ILE A 89 -24.99 -14.52 -7.36
C ILE A 89 -23.66 -14.15 -8.01
N GLU A 90 -23.18 -12.94 -7.75
CA GLU A 90 -21.88 -12.45 -8.22
C GLU A 90 -21.03 -12.02 -7.02
N TYR A 91 -19.74 -11.78 -7.26
CA TYR A 91 -18.80 -11.33 -6.25
C TYR A 91 -18.05 -10.10 -6.76
N GLU A 92 -18.08 -9.03 -5.98
CA GLU A 92 -17.32 -7.82 -6.22
C GLU A 92 -16.06 -7.83 -5.34
N TYR A 93 -14.90 -7.68 -5.95
CA TYR A 93 -13.60 -7.66 -5.27
C TYR A 93 -13.07 -6.23 -5.23
N ILE A 94 -12.86 -5.70 -4.02
CA ILE A 94 -12.31 -4.36 -3.81
C ILE A 94 -10.94 -4.50 -3.17
N VAL A 95 -9.92 -4.15 -3.95
CA VAL A 95 -8.51 -4.28 -3.57
C VAL A 95 -7.99 -2.92 -3.15
N TYR A 96 -7.30 -2.88 -2.01
CA TYR A 96 -6.70 -1.66 -1.47
C TYR A 96 -5.18 -1.76 -1.49
N GLU A 97 -4.55 -0.66 -1.85
CA GLU A 97 -3.09 -0.53 -1.83
C GLU A 97 -2.54 -0.38 -0.40
N PHE A 98 -3.37 0.17 0.49
CA PHE A 98 -3.10 0.31 1.92
C PHE A 98 -4.17 -0.46 2.70
N PRO A 99 -3.82 -1.08 3.84
CA PRO A 99 -4.81 -1.79 4.64
C PRO A 99 -5.82 -0.78 5.19
N LEU A 100 -7.10 -1.11 5.12
CA LEU A 100 -8.13 -0.32 5.79
C LEU A 100 -7.90 -0.36 7.31
N ASP A 101 -7.89 0.80 7.95
CA ASP A 101 -7.82 0.90 9.41
C ASP A 101 -9.03 0.19 10.03
N LYS A 102 -8.77 -0.84 10.84
CA LYS A 102 -9.82 -1.64 11.49
C LYS A 102 -10.62 -0.80 12.48
N LYS A 103 -11.72 -0.20 12.02
CA LYS A 103 -12.99 -0.01 12.75
C LYS A 103 -14.14 0.15 11.75
N GLN A 104 -14.52 -0.95 11.11
CA GLN A 104 -15.89 -1.11 10.64
C GLN A 104 -16.35 -2.49 11.10
N ASP A 105 -16.68 -2.57 12.40
CA ASP A 105 -17.66 -3.54 12.86
C ASP A 105 -18.99 -3.17 12.21
N THR A 106 -19.27 -3.71 11.02
CA THR A 106 -20.62 -4.02 10.52
C THR A 106 -20.49 -4.48 9.07
N GLY A 107 -21.25 -5.51 8.71
CA GLY A 107 -21.57 -5.73 7.31
C GLY A 107 -22.11 -4.42 6.71
N PHE A 108 -21.60 -4.08 5.54
CA PHE A 108 -21.99 -2.93 4.71
C PHE A 108 -21.50 -1.53 5.16
N LEU A 109 -21.10 -0.81 4.10
CA LEU A 109 -21.06 0.63 3.90
C LEU A 109 -19.71 1.35 4.11
N TYR A 110 -19.00 1.57 3.00
CA TYR A 110 -18.43 2.88 2.74
C TYR A 110 -18.42 3.19 1.24
N LEU A 111 -19.36 4.04 0.82
CA LEU A 111 -19.55 4.55 -0.55
C LEU A 111 -19.28 6.05 -0.62
N GLU A 112 -18.38 6.66 0.16
CA GLU A 112 -18.29 8.14 0.07
C GLU A 112 -16.92 8.81 0.04
N ASN A 113 -15.81 8.22 0.48
CA ASN A 113 -14.49 8.90 0.31
C ASN A 113 -13.45 8.05 -0.43
N LEU A 114 -13.74 7.69 -1.68
CA LEU A 114 -12.67 7.46 -2.66
C LEU A 114 -12.33 8.81 -3.31
N HIS A 115 -11.68 9.69 -2.54
CA HIS A 115 -10.93 10.78 -3.16
C HIS A 115 -9.69 10.12 -3.77
N LEU A 116 -9.82 9.69 -5.02
CA LEU A 116 -8.75 9.14 -5.83
C LEU A 116 -7.79 10.29 -6.17
N GLU A 117 -6.95 10.69 -5.22
CA GLU A 117 -5.81 11.54 -5.54
C GLU A 117 -4.83 10.70 -6.37
N ASN A 118 -4.91 10.88 -7.69
CA ASN A 118 -3.84 10.52 -8.59
C ASN A 118 -2.58 11.24 -8.10
N HIS A 119 -1.72 10.54 -7.36
CA HIS A 119 -0.42 11.06 -7.00
C HIS A 119 0.36 11.33 -8.30
N THR A 120 0.50 12.61 -8.64
CA THR A 120 1.40 13.07 -9.70
C THR A 120 2.80 12.50 -9.42
N LEU A 121 3.23 11.59 -10.28
CA LEU A 121 4.57 11.01 -10.23
C LEU A 121 5.58 12.08 -10.63
N LEU A 122 6.21 12.71 -9.64
CA LEU A 122 7.39 13.55 -9.86
C LEU A 122 8.57 12.65 -10.26
N ASN A 123 8.80 12.58 -11.57
CA ASN A 123 10.06 12.08 -12.13
C ASN A 123 11.15 13.12 -11.84
N THR A 124 12.08 12.80 -10.93
CA THR A 124 13.38 13.49 -10.88
C THR A 124 14.51 12.48 -11.01
N ASN A 125 15.03 12.36 -12.22
CA ASN A 125 16.40 11.94 -12.46
C ASN A 125 17.35 12.86 -11.67
N LYS A 126 17.91 12.39 -10.56
CA LYS A 126 19.15 12.96 -10.02
C LYS A 126 20.15 11.85 -9.72
N VAL A 127 21.18 11.88 -10.56
CA VAL A 127 22.43 11.13 -10.53
C VAL A 127 23.13 11.27 -9.18
N ASN A 128 23.67 10.16 -8.68
CA ASN A 128 24.56 10.09 -7.53
C ASN A 128 25.82 10.96 -7.73
N THR A 129 26.23 11.69 -6.69
CA THR A 129 27.65 11.89 -6.42
C THR A 129 27.89 12.17 -4.94
N LYS A 130 28.71 11.33 -4.29
CA LYS A 130 29.27 11.60 -2.96
C LYS A 130 30.28 12.74 -3.08
N LYS A 131 30.12 13.81 -2.28
CA LYS A 131 31.23 14.66 -1.82
C LYS A 131 30.86 15.30 -0.49
N ASN A 132 31.85 15.31 0.41
CA ASN A 132 31.76 15.67 1.81
C ASN A 132 32.25 17.13 2.00
N ILE A 133 31.69 17.82 3.02
CA ILE A 133 32.26 18.97 3.79
C ILE A 133 32.16 20.40 3.16
N LYS A 134 31.34 21.32 3.73
CA LYS A 134 31.67 22.38 4.73
C LYS A 134 30.62 23.52 4.79
N LYS A 135 30.36 24.02 6.01
CA LYS A 135 29.51 25.16 6.44
C LYS A 135 29.70 26.48 5.66
N LYS A 136 28.63 27.28 5.50
CA LYS A 136 28.50 28.66 6.05
C LYS A 136 27.09 29.27 5.89
N ASN A 137 26.72 30.04 6.92
CA ASN A 137 25.44 30.71 7.20
C ASN A 137 25.21 32.01 6.41
N SER A 138 23.94 32.45 6.34
CA SER A 138 23.47 33.85 6.52
C SER A 138 21.93 33.86 6.45
N ASN A 139 21.21 33.88 7.58
CA ASN A 139 20.63 35.04 8.31
C ASN A 139 19.37 35.65 7.67
N ASN A 140 18.28 35.66 8.46
CA ASN A 140 17.44 36.81 8.87
C ASN A 140 16.09 36.29 9.44
N ASN A 141 15.87 36.26 10.78
CA ASN A 141 15.35 37.34 11.67
C ASN A 141 13.80 37.38 11.69
N PHE A 142 12.99 37.31 12.76
CA PHE A 142 13.01 37.50 14.25
C PHE A 142 11.63 36.98 14.82
N PRO A 143 11.26 37.06 16.13
CA PRO A 143 12.00 37.30 17.38
C PRO A 143 11.76 36.25 18.50
N GLU A 144 12.63 36.33 19.51
CA GLU A 144 12.68 35.54 20.75
C GLU A 144 11.61 35.94 21.79
N ARG A 145 11.21 34.98 22.63
CA ARG A 145 10.70 35.26 23.99
C ARG A 145 11.63 34.59 25.01
N ASN A 146 12.23 35.43 25.84
CA ASN A 146 13.12 35.07 26.95
C ASN A 146 12.32 34.61 28.18
N TYR A 147 12.79 33.54 28.83
CA TYR A 147 12.69 33.40 30.28
C TYR A 147 14.09 33.14 30.83
N SER A 148 14.40 33.87 31.89
CA SER A 148 15.72 34.09 32.46
C SER A 148 16.25 32.87 33.22
N SER A 149 17.59 32.82 33.24
CA SER A 149 18.47 32.07 34.14
C SER A 149 17.92 31.99 35.56
N ASP A 150 17.83 30.78 36.11
CA ASP A 150 18.18 30.45 37.51
C ASP A 150 17.87 28.99 37.91
N GLU A 151 17.40 28.12 37.00
CA GLU A 151 17.29 26.66 37.27
C GLU A 151 18.18 25.83 36.34
N LEU A 152 19.47 26.17 36.33
CA LEU A 152 20.58 25.24 36.05
C LEU A 152 21.20 24.89 37.41
N ASN A 153 21.37 23.58 37.67
CA ASN A 153 21.88 22.89 38.89
C ASN A 153 20.71 22.12 39.52
N ASP A 154 20.54 20.82 39.30
CA ASP A 154 21.48 19.76 39.66
C ASP A 154 21.31 18.55 38.71
N LEU A 155 22.36 18.13 38.00
CA LEU A 155 23.22 17.00 38.40
C LEU A 155 22.39 15.71 38.54
N TYR A 156 22.41 14.82 37.54
CA TYR A 156 23.34 13.68 37.54
C TYR A 156 23.71 13.22 38.96
N ASP A 157 22.99 12.21 39.45
CA ASP A 157 23.41 11.22 40.47
C ASP A 157 22.26 10.19 40.54
N ASN A 158 22.36 8.90 40.21
CA ASN A 158 23.42 7.97 39.82
C ASN A 158 22.84 6.96 38.83
#